data_AF-A0A9C7WH23-F1
#
_entry.id   AF-A0A9C7WH23-F1
#
_cell.length_a   1.000
_cell.length_b   1.000
_cell.length_c   1.000
_cell.angle_alpha   90.00
_cell.angle_beta   90.00
_cell.angle_gamma   90.00
#
_symmetry.space_group_name_H-M   'P 1'
#
loop_
_entity.id
_entity.type
_entity.pdbx_description
1 polymer ?
#
loop_
_entity_poly.entity_id
_entity_poly.type
_entity_poly.pdbx_seq_one_letter_code
_entity_poly.pdbx_strand_id
1 'polypeptide(L)'
;MRKAVTLIAGMLLVGCAGAGKRLEEAMDKLAWAEPGSEIWGEAIKELMSLERTAARTLKAALDEAWFRDETFREYPEERYGIWLGAAEVLGRMKYKAAADGLKEFLKRSYPDGLRIKAAWALGEIGAHADPLADHLGDPDPYMRLEVAIALCKMDDGRGDSVLLASLASGNEKVARRAREGLREARYHAVGPLLSAFKDGWPEEVRKKAREVLDVLTGDLIEALKGSDRNLRRKAAEALGEIGDGRAADPLAERLGDRDRSVRMAAATALSKMGDGRGIRFLFSALGSRDEVVRIHAIRALVDAGDAVVPELRKGLRDPNFLVRCGSAIVLGENKVREAVPDLIEALGDSVASVR
;
A
#
# COMPACT_ATOMS: atom_id res chain seq x y z
N MET A 1 5.02 -15.13 -43.31
CA MET A 1 5.43 -14.98 -41.90
C MET A 1 4.45 -14.05 -41.16
N ARG A 2 3.14 -14.40 -41.11
CA ARG A 2 2.06 -13.59 -40.49
C ARG A 2 0.93 -14.46 -39.90
N LYS A 3 1.18 -15.75 -39.60
CA LYS A 3 0.10 -16.74 -39.44
C LYS A 3 -0.12 -17.26 -38.00
N ALA A 4 0.85 -17.11 -37.10
CA ALA A 4 0.81 -17.84 -35.81
C ALA A 4 -0.18 -17.25 -34.80
N VAL A 5 -0.21 -15.92 -34.63
CA VAL A 5 -1.16 -15.26 -33.70
C VAL A 5 -2.56 -15.15 -34.32
N THR A 6 -2.64 -14.92 -35.63
CA THR A 6 -3.88 -14.78 -36.42
C THR A 6 -4.78 -16.01 -36.37
N LEU A 7 -4.20 -17.22 -36.27
CA LEU A 7 -5.00 -18.45 -36.23
C LEU A 7 -5.66 -18.73 -34.87
N ILE A 8 -5.06 -18.27 -33.76
CA ILE A 8 -5.50 -18.67 -32.41
C ILE A 8 -6.46 -17.63 -31.80
N ALA A 9 -6.22 -16.33 -32.03
CA ALA A 9 -7.17 -15.29 -31.64
C ALA A 9 -8.54 -15.53 -32.31
N GLY A 10 -8.54 -15.93 -33.59
CA GLY A 10 -9.75 -16.24 -34.35
C GLY A 10 -10.60 -17.38 -33.79
N MET A 11 -10.03 -18.35 -33.06
CA MET A 11 -10.77 -19.51 -32.53
C MET A 11 -11.54 -19.24 -31.23
N LEU A 12 -11.19 -18.20 -30.47
CA LEU A 12 -11.83 -17.89 -29.19
C LEU A 12 -12.88 -16.75 -29.26
N LEU A 13 -12.99 -16.08 -30.40
CA LEU A 13 -13.80 -14.86 -30.58
C LEU A 13 -15.07 -15.11 -31.39
N VAL A 14 -15.95 -15.98 -30.89
CA VAL A 14 -17.36 -15.98 -31.32
C VAL A 14 -18.11 -14.91 -30.51
N GLY A 15 -17.94 -13.65 -30.92
CA GLY A 15 -18.70 -12.53 -30.37
C GLY A 15 -17.89 -11.23 -30.28
N CYS A 16 -18.32 -10.21 -31.04
CA CYS A 16 -17.73 -8.87 -31.19
C CYS A 16 -16.49 -8.78 -32.12
N ALA A 17 -16.76 -8.63 -33.43
CA ALA A 17 -15.75 -8.49 -34.48
C ALA A 17 -14.69 -7.38 -34.26
N GLY A 18 -15.02 -6.32 -33.51
CA GLY A 18 -14.10 -5.20 -33.25
C GLY A 18 -13.11 -5.44 -32.09
N ALA A 19 -13.56 -5.99 -30.97
CA ALA A 19 -12.70 -6.25 -29.80
C ALA A 19 -11.71 -7.39 -30.08
N GLY A 20 -12.13 -8.36 -30.88
CA GLY A 20 -11.28 -9.48 -31.25
C GLY A 20 -10.08 -9.10 -32.11
N LYS A 21 -10.32 -8.26 -33.12
CA LYS A 21 -9.25 -7.75 -33.99
C LYS A 21 -8.24 -6.90 -33.22
N ARG A 22 -8.72 -6.03 -32.32
CA ARG A 22 -7.88 -5.20 -31.44
C ARG A 22 -7.00 -6.05 -30.52
N LEU A 23 -7.56 -7.12 -29.95
CA LEU A 23 -6.81 -8.09 -29.14
C LEU A 23 -5.70 -8.74 -29.95
N GLU A 24 -6.02 -9.23 -31.15
CA GLU A 24 -5.06 -9.88 -32.04
C GLU A 24 -3.93 -8.93 -32.43
N GLU A 25 -4.26 -7.71 -32.88
CA GLU A 25 -3.28 -6.68 -33.24
C GLU A 25 -2.36 -6.32 -32.07
N ALA A 26 -2.90 -6.26 -30.84
CA ALA A 26 -2.10 -6.00 -29.65
C ALA A 26 -1.22 -7.19 -29.24
N MET A 27 -1.72 -8.42 -29.36
CA MET A 27 -0.94 -9.64 -29.12
C MET A 27 0.20 -9.79 -30.14
N ASP A 28 -0.06 -9.46 -31.41
CA ASP A 28 0.95 -9.40 -32.45
C ASP A 28 2.04 -8.41 -32.05
N LYS A 29 1.67 -7.17 -31.69
CA LYS A 29 2.63 -6.16 -31.21
C LYS A 29 3.48 -6.67 -30.04
N LEU A 30 2.90 -7.40 -29.09
CA LEU A 30 3.69 -7.99 -27.99
C LEU A 30 4.71 -9.02 -28.45
N ALA A 31 4.42 -9.77 -29.51
CA ALA A 31 5.29 -10.83 -30.02
C ALA A 31 6.55 -10.27 -30.70
N TRP A 32 6.41 -9.22 -31.52
CA TRP A 32 7.54 -8.74 -32.34
C TRP A 32 8.18 -7.45 -31.84
N ALA A 33 7.48 -6.62 -31.06
CA ALA A 33 8.03 -5.36 -30.60
C ALA A 33 9.03 -5.59 -29.46
N GLU A 34 10.14 -4.84 -29.47
CA GLU A 34 11.11 -4.87 -28.38
C GLU A 34 10.41 -4.51 -27.06
N PRO A 35 10.56 -5.33 -26.00
CA PRO A 35 10.01 -5.02 -24.69
C PRO A 35 10.41 -3.64 -24.18
N GLY A 36 9.42 -2.81 -23.83
CA GLY A 36 9.64 -1.45 -23.36
C GLY A 36 9.71 -0.38 -24.47
N SER A 37 9.64 -0.77 -25.75
CA SER A 37 9.44 0.18 -26.84
C SER A 37 8.07 0.86 -26.78
N GLU A 38 7.92 1.98 -27.50
CA GLU A 38 6.65 2.72 -27.59
C GLU A 38 5.52 1.82 -28.12
N ILE A 39 5.79 1.04 -29.17
CA ILE A 39 4.84 0.10 -29.78
C ILE A 39 4.41 -0.97 -28.79
N TRP A 40 5.35 -1.50 -28.00
CA TRP A 40 5.04 -2.47 -26.96
C TRP A 40 4.16 -1.82 -25.86
N GLY A 41 4.47 -0.59 -25.46
CA GLY A 41 3.66 0.18 -24.51
C GLY A 41 2.23 0.48 -25.00
N GLU A 42 2.06 0.76 -26.29
CA GLU A 42 0.72 0.88 -26.91
C GLU A 42 -0.07 -0.42 -26.83
N ALA A 43 0.58 -1.56 -27.11
CA ALA A 43 -0.06 -2.87 -27.03
C ALA A 43 -0.56 -3.17 -25.62
N ILE A 44 0.24 -2.85 -24.59
CA ILE A 44 -0.18 -2.99 -23.19
C ILE A 44 -1.40 -2.11 -22.87
N LYS A 45 -1.39 -0.84 -23.28
CA LYS A 45 -2.52 0.08 -23.07
C LYS A 45 -3.79 -0.44 -23.75
N GLU A 46 -3.64 -0.95 -24.96
CA GLU A 46 -4.72 -1.51 -25.74
C GLU A 46 -5.32 -2.74 -25.04
N LEU A 47 -4.48 -3.69 -24.60
CA LEU A 47 -4.92 -4.87 -23.85
C LEU A 47 -5.59 -4.49 -22.52
N MET A 48 -5.08 -3.47 -21.82
CA MET A 48 -5.71 -2.94 -20.61
C MET A 48 -7.13 -2.41 -20.89
N SER A 49 -7.35 -1.78 -22.05
CA SER A 49 -8.68 -1.27 -22.44
C SER A 49 -9.71 -2.37 -22.75
N LEU A 50 -9.25 -3.59 -23.05
CA LEU A 50 -10.09 -4.75 -23.38
C LEU A 50 -10.49 -5.58 -22.14
N GLU A 51 -9.98 -5.21 -20.96
CA GLU A 51 -10.32 -5.77 -19.65
C GLU A 51 -10.40 -7.32 -19.64
N ARG A 52 -11.60 -7.88 -19.41
CA ARG A 52 -11.83 -9.31 -19.22
C ARG A 52 -11.47 -10.16 -20.44
N THR A 53 -11.62 -9.62 -21.65
CA THR A 53 -11.34 -10.35 -22.90
C THR A 53 -9.85 -10.57 -23.07
N ALA A 54 -9.05 -9.53 -22.83
CA ALA A 54 -7.60 -9.64 -22.81
C ALA A 54 -7.13 -10.54 -21.65
N ALA A 55 -7.67 -10.37 -20.44
CA ALA A 55 -7.27 -11.15 -19.27
C ALA A 55 -7.41 -12.67 -19.46
N ARG A 56 -8.52 -13.13 -20.06
CA ARG A 56 -8.74 -14.56 -20.33
C ARG A 56 -7.74 -15.13 -21.33
N THR A 57 -7.50 -14.38 -22.42
CA THR A 57 -6.58 -14.80 -23.49
C THR A 57 -5.15 -14.81 -22.98
N LEU A 58 -4.73 -13.76 -22.28
CA LEU A 58 -3.39 -13.68 -21.69
C LEU A 58 -3.15 -14.74 -20.63
N LYS A 59 -4.16 -15.07 -19.80
CA LYS A 59 -4.06 -16.21 -18.87
C LYS A 59 -3.81 -17.52 -19.61
N ALA A 60 -4.50 -17.74 -20.73
CA ALA A 60 -4.30 -18.96 -21.51
C ALA A 60 -2.92 -19.00 -22.18
N ALA A 61 -2.40 -17.84 -22.61
CA ALA A 61 -1.05 -17.69 -23.14
C ALA A 61 0.07 -17.93 -22.11
N LEU A 62 -0.23 -18.01 -20.80
CA LEU A 62 0.76 -18.41 -19.79
C LEU A 62 1.07 -19.92 -19.85
N ASP A 63 0.17 -20.74 -20.40
CA ASP A 63 0.41 -22.18 -20.54
C ASP A 63 1.34 -22.44 -21.74
N GLU A 64 2.45 -23.14 -21.54
CA GLU A 64 3.33 -23.53 -22.63
C GLU A 64 2.63 -24.37 -23.72
N ALA A 65 1.59 -25.12 -23.34
CA ALA A 65 0.77 -25.89 -24.28
C ALA A 65 0.15 -25.00 -25.37
N TRP A 66 -0.05 -23.71 -25.08
CA TRP A 66 -0.51 -22.71 -26.04
C TRP A 66 0.40 -22.60 -27.28
N PHE A 67 1.69 -22.91 -27.13
CA PHE A 67 2.70 -22.77 -28.18
C PHE A 67 3.20 -24.10 -28.75
N ARG A 68 2.54 -25.23 -28.43
CA ARG A 68 3.03 -26.57 -28.82
C ARG A 68 2.67 -27.01 -30.25
N ASP A 69 1.89 -26.22 -30.99
CA ASP A 69 1.61 -26.49 -32.41
C ASP A 69 2.87 -26.26 -33.28
N GLU A 70 2.98 -26.97 -34.41
CA GLU A 70 4.21 -27.00 -35.26
C GLU A 70 4.69 -25.61 -35.70
N THR A 71 3.80 -24.63 -35.74
CA THR A 71 4.05 -23.22 -36.12
C THR A 71 4.76 -22.37 -35.07
N PHE A 72 4.77 -22.74 -33.78
CA PHE A 72 5.36 -21.89 -32.71
C PHE A 72 6.68 -22.42 -32.16
N ARG A 73 7.02 -23.70 -32.44
CA ARG A 73 8.33 -24.28 -32.06
C ARG A 73 9.52 -23.45 -32.59
N GLU A 74 9.31 -22.68 -33.65
CA GLU A 74 10.35 -21.94 -34.39
C GLU A 74 10.67 -20.54 -33.84
N TYR A 75 9.88 -19.96 -32.93
CA TYR A 75 10.06 -18.55 -32.50
C TYR A 75 10.11 -18.36 -30.97
N PRO A 76 11.29 -18.54 -30.32
CA PRO A 76 11.44 -18.33 -28.88
C PRO A 76 11.28 -16.87 -28.43
N GLU A 77 11.70 -15.91 -29.26
CA GLU A 77 11.62 -14.47 -28.94
C GLU A 77 10.18 -13.96 -28.90
N GLU A 78 9.35 -14.42 -29.84
CA GLU A 78 7.92 -14.08 -29.88
C GLU A 78 7.17 -14.59 -28.65
N ARG A 79 7.48 -15.82 -28.21
CA ARG A 79 6.93 -16.39 -26.97
C ARG A 79 7.30 -15.56 -25.76
N TYR A 80 8.56 -15.15 -25.67
CA TYR A 80 9.07 -14.34 -24.59
C TYR A 80 8.34 -12.97 -24.52
N GLY A 81 8.18 -12.30 -25.66
CA GLY A 81 7.45 -11.02 -25.74
C GLY A 81 6.00 -11.13 -25.27
N ILE A 82 5.29 -12.19 -25.70
CA ILE A 82 3.92 -12.48 -25.26
C ILE A 82 3.87 -12.78 -23.75
N TRP A 83 4.74 -13.64 -23.22
CA TRP A 83 4.75 -13.96 -21.79
C TRP A 83 5.03 -12.75 -20.92
N LEU A 84 6.00 -11.92 -21.32
CA LEU A 84 6.35 -10.70 -20.60
C LEU A 84 5.19 -9.71 -20.59
N GLY A 85 4.53 -9.53 -21.74
CA GLY A 85 3.35 -8.67 -21.85
C GLY A 85 2.14 -9.23 -21.09
N ALA A 86 1.93 -10.54 -21.10
CA ALA A 86 0.90 -11.20 -20.32
C ALA A 86 1.11 -10.98 -18.82
N ALA A 87 2.33 -11.23 -18.31
CA ALA A 87 2.67 -10.97 -16.92
C ALA A 87 2.46 -9.49 -16.54
N GLU A 88 2.86 -8.56 -17.40
CA GLU A 88 2.65 -7.13 -17.18
C GLU A 88 1.16 -6.75 -17.10
N VAL A 89 0.37 -7.11 -18.10
CA VAL A 89 -1.06 -6.77 -18.17
C VAL A 89 -1.82 -7.42 -17.02
N LEU A 90 -1.60 -8.71 -16.78
CA LEU A 90 -2.32 -9.46 -15.75
C LEU A 90 -1.98 -8.97 -14.34
N GLY A 91 -0.72 -8.58 -14.10
CA GLY A 91 -0.29 -7.91 -12.87
C GLY A 91 -0.99 -6.56 -12.68
N ARG A 92 -0.97 -5.67 -13.69
CA ARG A 92 -1.67 -4.37 -13.64
C ARG A 92 -3.18 -4.51 -13.41
N MET A 93 -3.80 -5.53 -14.00
CA MET A 93 -5.21 -5.87 -13.79
C MET A 93 -5.51 -6.54 -12.44
N LYS A 94 -4.47 -6.98 -11.71
CA LYS A 94 -4.59 -7.78 -10.48
C LYS A 94 -5.44 -9.03 -10.69
N TYR A 95 -5.26 -9.70 -11.83
CA TYR A 95 -6.10 -10.80 -12.27
C TYR A 95 -5.75 -12.12 -11.55
N LYS A 96 -6.39 -12.36 -10.40
CA LYS A 96 -6.09 -13.49 -9.50
C LYS A 96 -6.02 -14.87 -10.16
N ALA A 97 -6.84 -15.12 -11.18
CA ALA A 97 -6.87 -16.43 -11.85
C ALA A 97 -5.58 -16.74 -12.65
N ALA A 98 -4.71 -15.75 -12.88
CA ALA A 98 -3.41 -15.95 -13.53
C ALA A 98 -2.28 -16.32 -12.56
N ALA A 99 -2.51 -16.26 -11.23
CA ALA A 99 -1.46 -16.42 -10.23
C ALA A 99 -0.70 -17.76 -10.37
N ASP A 100 -1.42 -18.88 -10.53
CA ASP A 100 -0.79 -20.19 -10.67
C ASP A 100 0.10 -20.30 -11.92
N GLY A 101 -0.32 -19.69 -13.04
CA GLY A 101 0.47 -19.65 -14.27
C GLY A 101 1.72 -18.78 -14.14
N LEU A 102 1.59 -17.62 -13.50
CA LEU A 102 2.73 -16.72 -13.26
C LEU A 102 3.77 -17.33 -12.30
N LYS A 103 3.32 -18.11 -11.31
CA LYS A 103 4.19 -18.82 -10.38
C LYS A 103 5.14 -19.79 -11.10
N GLU A 104 4.71 -20.43 -12.19
CA GLU A 104 5.58 -21.34 -12.95
C GLU A 104 6.79 -20.62 -13.56
N PHE A 105 6.65 -19.34 -13.93
CA PHE A 105 7.72 -18.52 -14.50
C PHE A 105 8.78 -18.08 -13.50
N LEU A 106 8.66 -18.38 -12.20
CA LEU A 106 9.70 -18.09 -11.22
C LEU A 106 10.92 -19.02 -11.35
N LYS A 107 10.73 -20.19 -11.97
CA LYS A 107 11.77 -21.22 -12.17
C LYS A 107 12.96 -20.67 -12.96
N ARG A 108 14.17 -21.11 -12.59
CA ARG A 108 15.43 -20.73 -13.26
C ARG A 108 15.56 -21.21 -14.72
N SER A 109 14.67 -22.07 -15.19
CA SER A 109 14.61 -22.47 -16.60
C SER A 109 14.13 -21.34 -17.51
N TYR A 110 13.47 -20.30 -16.97
CA TYR A 110 13.00 -19.15 -17.74
C TYR A 110 14.01 -18.00 -17.73
N PRO A 111 13.97 -17.10 -18.72
CA PRO A 111 14.83 -15.92 -18.75
C PRO A 111 14.58 -14.99 -17.56
N ASP A 112 15.64 -14.37 -17.03
CA ASP A 112 15.58 -13.53 -15.82
C ASP A 112 14.58 -12.38 -15.91
N GLY A 113 14.46 -11.73 -17.08
CA GLY A 113 13.48 -10.67 -17.30
C GLY A 113 12.03 -11.13 -17.10
N LEU A 114 11.70 -12.36 -17.53
CA LEU A 114 10.38 -12.96 -17.31
C LEU A 114 10.19 -13.37 -15.85
N ARG A 115 11.21 -13.96 -15.23
CA ARG A 115 11.17 -14.35 -13.79
C ARG A 115 10.88 -13.16 -12.90
N ILE A 116 11.59 -12.05 -13.12
CA ILE A 116 11.40 -10.78 -12.39
C ILE A 116 10.00 -10.22 -12.66
N LYS A 117 9.55 -10.20 -13.92
CA LYS A 117 8.22 -9.68 -14.27
C LYS A 117 7.10 -10.52 -13.65
N ALA A 118 7.26 -11.84 -13.60
CA ALA A 118 6.33 -12.74 -12.94
C ALA A 118 6.27 -12.49 -11.43
N ALA A 119 7.43 -12.30 -10.78
CA ALA A 119 7.49 -11.94 -9.36
C ALA A 119 6.78 -10.61 -9.07
N TRP A 120 7.04 -9.58 -9.89
CA TRP A 120 6.33 -8.30 -9.83
C TRP A 120 4.81 -8.47 -9.96
N ALA A 121 4.36 -9.25 -10.96
CA ALA A 121 2.94 -9.47 -11.23
C ALA A 121 2.24 -10.20 -10.07
N LEU A 122 2.90 -11.20 -9.48
CA LEU A 122 2.41 -11.89 -8.29
C LEU A 122 2.30 -10.94 -7.09
N GLY A 123 3.26 -10.03 -6.92
CA GLY A 123 3.21 -8.91 -5.97
C GLY A 123 1.99 -8.02 -6.13
N GLU A 124 1.69 -7.58 -7.36
CA GLU A 124 0.51 -6.75 -7.65
C GLU A 124 -0.82 -7.49 -7.40
N ILE A 125 -0.85 -8.79 -7.70
CA ILE A 125 -2.01 -9.66 -7.47
C ILE A 125 -2.21 -9.97 -5.98
N GLY A 126 -1.13 -10.05 -5.22
CA GLY A 126 -1.13 -10.47 -3.81
C GLY A 126 -1.30 -11.98 -3.65
N ALA A 127 -0.53 -12.79 -4.39
CA ALA A 127 -0.62 -14.25 -4.37
C ALA A 127 0.76 -14.94 -4.37
N HIS A 128 0.78 -16.19 -3.88
CA HIS A 128 1.98 -17.05 -3.84
C HIS A 128 3.18 -16.46 -3.07
N ALA A 129 2.94 -15.94 -1.86
CA ALA A 129 4.00 -15.45 -0.98
C ALA A 129 5.07 -16.51 -0.67
N ASP A 130 4.68 -17.77 -0.42
CA ASP A 130 5.66 -18.83 -0.11
C ASP A 130 6.57 -19.18 -1.30
N PRO A 131 6.04 -19.46 -2.51
CA PRO A 131 6.90 -19.62 -3.69
C PRO A 131 7.79 -18.41 -3.98
N LEU A 132 7.31 -17.19 -3.74
CA LEU A 132 8.13 -15.99 -3.88
C LEU A 132 9.28 -15.98 -2.88
N ALA A 133 9.01 -16.26 -1.60
CA ALA A 133 10.01 -16.21 -0.53
C ALA A 133 11.20 -17.16 -0.77
N ASP A 134 11.00 -18.29 -1.45
CA ASP A 134 12.07 -19.22 -1.85
C ASP A 134 13.14 -18.55 -2.75
N HIS A 135 12.78 -17.45 -3.44
CA HIS A 135 13.67 -16.69 -4.32
C HIS A 135 14.37 -15.50 -3.65
N LEU A 136 14.20 -15.28 -2.34
CA LEU A 136 14.95 -14.25 -1.60
C LEU A 136 16.46 -14.52 -1.58
N GLY A 137 16.90 -15.75 -1.85
CA GLY A 137 18.30 -16.16 -2.00
C GLY A 137 18.81 -16.27 -3.44
N ASP A 138 18.07 -15.77 -4.44
CA ASP A 138 18.49 -15.88 -5.84
C ASP A 138 19.83 -15.17 -6.12
N PRO A 139 20.74 -15.67 -6.98
CA PRO A 139 22.00 -14.98 -7.27
C PRO A 139 21.79 -13.62 -7.92
N ASP A 140 20.72 -13.44 -8.69
CA ASP A 140 20.42 -12.15 -9.30
C ASP A 140 19.88 -11.15 -8.25
N PRO A 141 20.59 -10.03 -7.98
CA PRO A 141 20.11 -9.01 -7.06
C PRO A 141 18.78 -8.38 -7.48
N TYR A 142 18.46 -8.31 -8.78
CA TYR A 142 17.20 -7.76 -9.25
C TYR A 142 16.03 -8.69 -8.92
N MET A 143 16.22 -10.01 -9.09
CA MET A 143 15.24 -11.02 -8.68
C MET A 143 14.98 -10.97 -7.17
N ARG A 144 16.04 -10.97 -6.34
CA ARG A 144 15.89 -10.87 -4.87
C ARG A 144 15.12 -9.61 -4.46
N LEU A 145 15.48 -8.47 -5.06
CA LEU A 145 14.82 -7.20 -4.77
C LEU A 145 13.36 -7.21 -5.19
N GLU A 146 13.04 -7.71 -6.38
CA GLU A 146 11.65 -7.73 -6.86
C GLU A 146 10.77 -8.64 -6.02
N VAL A 147 11.29 -9.80 -5.62
CA VAL A 147 10.62 -10.70 -4.67
C VAL A 147 10.37 -9.99 -3.34
N ALA A 148 11.36 -9.27 -2.82
CA ALA A 148 11.22 -8.55 -1.56
C ALA A 148 10.17 -7.43 -1.64
N ILE A 149 10.11 -6.69 -2.77
CA ILE A 149 9.06 -5.69 -3.04
C ILE A 149 7.68 -6.36 -3.11
N ALA A 150 7.58 -7.50 -3.81
CA ALA A 150 6.34 -8.24 -3.94
C ALA A 150 5.81 -8.71 -2.58
N LEU A 151 6.67 -9.26 -1.72
CA LEU A 151 6.31 -9.68 -0.36
C LEU A 151 5.90 -8.49 0.52
N CYS A 152 6.59 -7.36 0.41
CA CYS A 152 6.20 -6.13 1.10
C CYS A 152 4.78 -5.70 0.70
N LYS A 153 4.42 -5.71 -0.59
CA LYS A 153 3.06 -5.42 -1.07
C LYS A 153 2.00 -6.39 -0.52
N MET A 154 2.40 -7.54 0.02
CA MET A 154 1.53 -8.55 0.64
C MET A 154 1.47 -8.48 2.17
N ASP A 155 2.06 -7.47 2.81
CA ASP A 155 2.27 -7.41 4.27
C ASP A 155 3.10 -8.60 4.80
N ASP A 156 4.02 -9.14 3.99
CA ASP A 156 4.93 -10.24 4.37
C ASP A 156 6.36 -9.72 4.61
N GLY A 157 6.78 -9.75 5.87
CA GLY A 157 8.06 -9.18 6.31
C GLY A 157 9.31 -10.01 6.00
N ARG A 158 9.20 -11.18 5.35
CA ARG A 158 10.37 -12.02 5.02
C ARG A 158 11.38 -11.30 4.12
N GLY A 159 10.91 -10.36 3.29
CA GLY A 159 11.72 -9.57 2.37
C GLY A 159 12.35 -8.29 2.96
N ASP A 160 12.01 -7.90 4.18
CA ASP A 160 12.34 -6.56 4.71
C ASP A 160 13.85 -6.32 4.78
N SER A 161 14.60 -7.32 5.21
CA SER A 161 16.06 -7.25 5.28
C SER A 161 16.70 -7.03 3.89
N VAL A 162 16.16 -7.69 2.86
CA VAL A 162 16.63 -7.53 1.47
C VAL A 162 16.29 -6.14 0.94
N LEU A 163 15.09 -5.62 1.23
CA LEU A 163 14.67 -4.26 0.85
C LEU A 163 15.59 -3.21 1.47
N LEU A 164 15.81 -3.28 2.78
CA LEU A 164 16.62 -2.31 3.50
C LEU A 164 18.09 -2.37 3.09
N ALA A 165 18.65 -3.57 2.93
CA ALA A 165 20.02 -3.72 2.41
C ALA A 165 20.15 -3.14 0.99
N SER A 166 19.12 -3.30 0.16
CA SER A 166 19.12 -2.82 -1.23
C SER A 166 19.10 -1.30 -1.33
N LEU A 167 18.56 -0.57 -0.34
CA LEU A 167 18.54 0.90 -0.31
C LEU A 167 19.94 1.52 -0.37
N ALA A 168 20.92 0.87 0.27
CA ALA A 168 22.32 1.30 0.31
C ALA A 168 23.23 0.38 -0.52
N SER A 169 22.67 -0.31 -1.52
CA SER A 169 23.45 -1.14 -2.43
C SER A 169 24.48 -0.31 -3.18
N GLY A 170 25.70 -0.84 -3.36
CA GLY A 170 26.71 -0.24 -4.23
C GLY A 170 26.29 -0.17 -5.70
N ASN A 171 25.25 -0.91 -6.09
CA ASN A 171 24.65 -0.80 -7.42
C ASN A 171 23.47 0.19 -7.40
N GLU A 172 23.68 1.38 -7.96
CA GLU A 172 22.69 2.46 -7.98
C GLU A 172 21.38 2.07 -8.68
N LYS A 173 21.42 1.18 -9.69
CA LYS A 173 20.18 0.72 -10.35
C LYS A 173 19.31 -0.10 -9.39
N VAL A 174 19.94 -0.92 -8.54
CA VAL A 174 19.26 -1.71 -7.50
C VAL A 174 18.73 -0.79 -6.40
N ALA A 175 19.56 0.15 -5.93
CA ALA A 175 19.13 1.13 -4.93
C ALA A 175 17.95 1.99 -5.41
N ARG A 176 17.98 2.45 -6.66
CA ARG A 176 16.86 3.19 -7.27
C ARG A 176 15.59 2.34 -7.35
N ARG A 177 15.68 1.11 -7.84
CA ARG A 177 14.53 0.20 -7.92
C ARG A 177 13.95 -0.08 -6.53
N ALA A 178 14.78 -0.20 -5.49
CA ALA A 178 14.33 -0.41 -4.12
C ALA A 178 13.52 0.79 -3.60
N ARG A 179 14.01 2.01 -3.84
CA ARG A 179 13.28 3.25 -3.50
C ARG A 179 11.95 3.33 -4.24
N GLU A 180 11.93 3.02 -5.53
CA GLU A 180 10.69 2.99 -6.35
C GLU A 180 9.71 1.92 -5.84
N GLY A 181 10.19 0.71 -5.56
CA GLY A 181 9.38 -0.40 -5.08
C GLY A 181 8.74 -0.14 -3.72
N LEU A 182 9.48 0.47 -2.80
CA LEU A 182 8.95 0.89 -1.49
C LEU A 182 7.87 1.97 -1.66
N ARG A 183 8.05 2.92 -2.59
CA ARG A 183 7.01 3.90 -2.91
C ARG A 183 5.76 3.27 -3.54
N GLU A 184 5.94 2.30 -4.45
CA GLU A 184 4.85 1.52 -5.03
C GLU A 184 4.09 0.69 -3.98
N ALA A 185 4.80 0.18 -2.96
CA ALA A 185 4.21 -0.55 -1.85
C ALA A 185 3.41 0.37 -0.89
N ARG A 186 3.59 1.69 -0.96
CA ARG A 186 2.81 2.69 -0.21
C ARG A 186 2.85 2.43 1.30
N TYR A 187 1.69 2.33 1.95
CA TYR A 187 1.59 2.13 3.41
C TYR A 187 2.24 0.82 3.87
N HIS A 188 2.36 -0.19 3.00
CA HIS A 188 3.05 -1.44 3.32
C HIS A 188 4.56 -1.25 3.58
N ALA A 189 5.16 -0.22 3.01
CA ALA A 189 6.58 0.07 3.19
C ALA A 189 6.91 0.74 4.54
N VAL A 190 5.91 1.24 5.28
CA VAL A 190 6.15 1.98 6.53
C VAL A 190 6.78 1.10 7.60
N GLY A 191 6.23 -0.09 7.86
CA GLY A 191 6.78 -1.04 8.83
C GLY A 191 8.26 -1.40 8.55
N PRO A 192 8.59 -1.87 7.33
CA PRO A 192 9.97 -2.14 6.93
C PRO A 192 10.88 -0.92 7.08
N LEU A 193 10.47 0.25 6.61
CA LEU A 193 11.27 1.48 6.70
C LEU A 193 11.51 1.93 8.14
N LEU A 194 10.51 1.84 9.03
CA LEU A 194 10.69 2.16 10.44
C LEU A 194 11.61 1.16 11.14
N SER A 195 11.63 -0.10 10.71
CA SER A 195 12.55 -1.11 11.24
C SER A 195 14.02 -0.77 10.97
N ALA A 196 14.32 0.05 9.96
CA ALA A 196 15.68 0.51 9.66
C ALA A 196 16.29 1.37 10.78
N PHE A 197 15.47 2.03 11.60
CA PHE A 197 15.94 2.89 12.70
C PHE A 197 16.13 2.13 14.02
N LYS A 198 15.85 0.82 14.04
CA LYS A 198 16.18 -0.05 15.16
C LYS A 198 17.66 -0.41 15.13
N ASP A 199 18.20 -0.87 16.25
CA ASP A 199 19.63 -1.21 16.38
C ASP A 199 20.05 -2.30 15.37
N GLY A 200 21.15 -2.07 14.65
CA GLY A 200 21.78 -3.08 13.77
C GLY A 200 22.01 -2.67 12.31
N TRP A 201 21.36 -1.61 11.81
CA TRP A 201 21.55 -1.14 10.42
C TRP A 201 22.63 -0.06 10.28
N PRO A 202 23.42 -0.07 9.18
CA PRO A 202 24.38 1.00 8.86
C PRO A 202 23.72 2.37 8.69
N GLU A 203 24.47 3.44 8.96
CA GLU A 203 23.98 4.82 8.84
C GLU A 203 23.45 5.15 7.45
N GLU A 204 24.08 4.62 6.40
CA GLU A 204 23.63 4.87 5.02
C GLU A 204 22.24 4.29 4.76
N VAL A 205 21.93 3.10 5.30
CA VAL A 205 20.58 2.49 5.20
C VAL A 205 19.56 3.36 5.94
N ARG A 206 19.90 3.85 7.14
CA ARG A 206 19.02 4.73 7.93
C ARG A 206 18.73 6.03 7.20
N LYS A 207 19.75 6.64 6.60
CA LYS A 207 19.62 7.87 5.80
C LYS A 207 18.70 7.64 4.60
N LYS A 208 18.92 6.57 3.82
CA LYS A 208 18.10 6.25 2.65
C LYS A 208 16.67 5.89 3.02
N ALA A 209 16.47 5.14 4.11
CA ALA A 209 15.13 4.85 4.62
C ALA A 209 14.40 6.15 5.03
N ARG A 210 15.10 7.11 5.65
CA ARG A 210 14.53 8.42 6.00
C ARG A 210 14.12 9.23 4.76
N GLU A 211 14.96 9.27 3.73
CA GLU A 211 14.64 9.93 2.46
C GLU A 211 13.36 9.35 1.84
N VAL A 212 13.21 8.02 1.84
CA VAL A 212 12.01 7.35 1.32
C VAL A 212 10.78 7.63 2.20
N LEU A 213 10.93 7.58 3.53
CA LEU A 213 9.84 7.90 4.46
C LEU A 213 9.36 9.36 4.34
N ASP A 214 10.27 10.30 4.10
CA ASP A 214 9.91 11.71 3.92
C ASP A 214 8.99 11.91 2.72
N VAL A 215 9.35 11.34 1.58
CA VAL A 215 8.53 11.37 0.36
C VAL A 215 7.22 10.61 0.57
N LEU A 216 7.29 9.42 1.18
CA LEU A 216 6.11 8.59 1.46
C LEU A 216 5.13 9.29 2.40
N THR A 217 5.62 10.06 3.38
CA THR A 217 4.78 10.85 4.29
C THR A 217 3.94 11.86 3.51
N GLY A 218 4.53 12.57 2.54
CA GLY A 218 3.81 13.46 1.64
C GLY A 218 2.75 12.72 0.80
N ASP A 219 3.12 11.59 0.21
CA ASP A 219 2.21 10.75 -0.59
C ASP A 219 1.02 10.22 0.27
N LEU A 220 1.26 9.85 1.53
CA LEU A 220 0.23 9.39 2.46
C LEU A 220 -0.68 10.53 2.95
N ILE A 221 -0.15 11.73 3.16
CA ILE A 221 -0.96 12.92 3.47
C ILE A 221 -1.94 13.21 2.33
N GLU A 222 -1.50 13.15 1.08
CA GLU A 222 -2.39 13.30 -0.06
C GLU A 222 -3.42 12.16 -0.18
N ALA A 223 -3.02 10.93 0.18
CA ALA A 223 -3.94 9.78 0.21
C ALA A 223 -5.10 9.96 1.20
N LEU A 224 -4.94 10.75 2.28
CA LEU A 224 -6.04 11.10 3.19
C LEU A 224 -7.16 11.89 2.51
N LYS A 225 -6.90 12.53 1.36
CA LYS A 225 -7.90 13.30 0.60
C LYS A 225 -8.63 12.45 -0.45
N GLY A 226 -8.18 11.21 -0.67
CA GLY A 226 -8.70 10.32 -1.71
C GLY A 226 -10.15 9.87 -1.49
N SER A 227 -10.80 9.41 -2.56
CA SER A 227 -12.20 8.96 -2.53
C SER A 227 -12.38 7.59 -1.85
N ASP A 228 -11.39 6.70 -1.97
CA ASP A 228 -11.40 5.36 -1.39
C ASP A 228 -11.18 5.40 0.13
N ARG A 229 -12.20 4.96 0.88
CA ARG A 229 -12.16 4.90 2.35
C ARG A 229 -11.06 3.98 2.90
N ASN A 230 -10.74 2.89 2.20
CA ASN A 230 -9.75 1.93 2.67
C ASN A 230 -8.36 2.53 2.56
N LEU A 231 -8.08 3.25 1.46
CA LEU A 231 -6.83 3.99 1.28
C LEU A 231 -6.70 5.10 2.31
N ARG A 232 -7.75 5.89 2.56
CA ARG A 232 -7.74 6.93 3.61
C ARG A 232 -7.43 6.35 4.98
N ARG A 233 -8.09 5.25 5.35
CA ARG A 233 -7.88 4.56 6.65
C ARG A 233 -6.44 4.07 6.79
N LYS A 234 -5.94 3.34 5.77
CA LYS A 234 -4.57 2.82 5.76
C LYS A 234 -3.51 3.93 5.80
N ALA A 235 -3.76 5.04 5.10
CA ALA A 235 -2.89 6.21 5.16
C ALA A 235 -2.87 6.82 6.56
N ALA A 236 -4.02 6.94 7.23
CA ALA A 236 -4.07 7.45 8.60
C ALA A 236 -3.30 6.55 9.57
N GLU A 237 -3.50 5.23 9.50
CA GLU A 237 -2.75 4.25 10.31
C GLU A 237 -1.23 4.39 10.11
N ALA A 238 -0.80 4.42 8.85
CA ALA A 238 0.60 4.56 8.47
C ALA A 238 1.23 5.88 8.97
N LEU A 239 0.54 7.01 8.82
CA LEU A 239 1.01 8.30 9.31
C LEU A 239 1.15 8.33 10.84
N GLY A 240 0.24 7.66 11.56
CA GLY A 240 0.33 7.49 13.01
C GLY A 240 1.54 6.67 13.45
N GLU A 241 1.95 5.67 12.65
CA GLU A 241 3.17 4.89 12.91
C GLU A 241 4.45 5.68 12.61
N ILE A 242 4.43 6.51 11.57
CA ILE A 242 5.55 7.39 11.22
C ILE A 242 5.78 8.44 12.31
N GLY A 243 4.70 9.00 12.87
CA GLY A 243 4.80 10.01 13.93
C GLY A 243 5.21 11.40 13.44
N ASP A 244 5.18 11.65 12.12
CA ASP A 244 5.60 12.94 11.56
C ASP A 244 4.53 14.01 11.80
N GLY A 245 4.91 15.05 12.53
CA GLY A 245 4.04 16.17 12.89
C GLY A 245 3.42 16.95 11.73
N ARG A 246 3.93 16.84 10.49
CA ARG A 246 3.29 17.39 9.28
C ARG A 246 1.93 16.75 9.00
N ALA A 247 1.69 15.54 9.49
CA ALA A 247 0.44 14.82 9.32
C ALA A 247 -0.64 15.23 10.33
N ALA A 248 -0.31 16.00 11.38
CA ALA A 248 -1.24 16.31 12.46
C ALA A 248 -2.50 17.03 11.96
N ASP A 249 -2.36 18.12 11.22
CA ASP A 249 -3.53 18.88 10.72
C ASP A 249 -4.34 18.06 9.70
N PRO A 250 -3.73 17.40 8.69
CA PRO A 250 -4.46 16.50 7.78
C PRO A 250 -5.22 15.37 8.49
N LEU A 251 -4.63 14.77 9.54
CA LEU A 251 -5.28 13.73 10.34
C LEU A 251 -6.43 14.32 11.16
N ALA A 252 -6.26 15.53 11.72
CA ALA A 252 -7.32 16.21 12.47
C ALA A 252 -8.56 16.47 11.60
N GLU A 253 -8.39 16.88 10.33
CA GLU A 253 -9.52 16.98 9.41
C GLU A 253 -10.25 15.65 9.22
N ARG A 254 -9.53 14.52 9.23
CA ARG A 254 -10.12 13.18 9.08
C ARG A 254 -10.88 12.70 10.32
N LEU A 255 -10.80 13.41 11.45
CA LEU A 255 -11.73 13.19 12.55
C LEU A 255 -13.18 13.45 12.11
N GLY A 256 -13.42 14.32 11.13
CA GLY A 256 -14.75 14.55 10.54
C GLY A 256 -15.09 13.64 9.35
N ASP A 257 -14.32 12.60 9.05
CA ASP A 257 -14.52 11.78 7.84
C ASP A 257 -15.88 11.07 7.86
N ARG A 258 -16.50 10.91 6.67
CA ARG A 258 -17.75 10.18 6.49
C ARG A 258 -17.67 8.71 6.94
N ASP A 259 -16.52 8.07 6.76
CA ASP A 259 -16.33 6.67 7.13
C ASP A 259 -15.82 6.55 8.57
N ARG A 260 -16.55 5.78 9.38
CA ARG A 260 -16.23 5.57 10.80
C ARG A 260 -14.82 5.03 11.01
N SER A 261 -14.36 4.13 10.15
CA SER A 261 -13.05 3.48 10.29
C SER A 261 -11.92 4.48 10.04
N VAL A 262 -12.13 5.45 9.15
CA VAL A 262 -11.18 6.54 8.89
C VAL A 262 -11.10 7.47 10.09
N ARG A 263 -12.24 7.84 10.70
CA ARG A 263 -12.24 8.64 11.94
C ARG A 263 -11.47 7.97 13.07
N MET A 264 -11.67 6.66 13.24
CA MET A 264 -10.96 5.84 14.23
C MET A 264 -9.45 5.84 14.00
N ALA A 265 -9.02 5.59 12.76
CA ALA A 265 -7.62 5.58 12.40
C ALA A 265 -6.97 6.95 12.63
N ALA A 266 -7.64 8.05 12.27
CA ALA A 266 -7.15 9.41 12.47
C ALA A 266 -6.96 9.76 13.95
N ALA A 267 -7.94 9.44 14.81
CA ALA A 267 -7.81 9.68 16.25
C ALA A 267 -6.69 8.85 16.88
N THR A 268 -6.56 7.59 16.48
CA THR A 268 -5.48 6.70 16.94
C THR A 268 -4.12 7.22 16.48
N ALA A 269 -4.02 7.69 15.24
CA ALA A 269 -2.79 8.26 14.70
C ALA A 269 -2.36 9.51 15.46
N LEU A 270 -3.28 10.45 15.71
CA LEU A 270 -3.01 11.66 16.50
C LEU A 270 -2.57 11.33 17.94
N SER A 271 -3.14 10.29 18.54
CA SER A 271 -2.70 9.79 19.86
C SER A 271 -1.26 9.27 19.80
N LYS A 272 -0.95 8.37 18.85
CA LYS A 272 0.38 7.77 18.66
C LYS A 272 1.47 8.80 18.38
N MET A 273 1.14 9.88 17.67
CA MET A 273 2.10 10.95 17.39
C MET A 273 2.62 11.61 18.66
N GLY A 274 1.82 11.68 19.73
CA GLY A 274 2.23 12.15 21.06
C GLY A 274 2.77 13.59 21.13
N ASP A 275 2.80 14.32 20.01
CA ASP A 275 3.29 15.69 19.97
C ASP A 275 2.23 16.66 20.53
N GLY A 276 2.67 17.83 20.99
CA GLY A 276 1.78 18.86 21.54
C GLY A 276 0.76 19.40 20.53
N ARG A 277 0.84 19.04 19.23
CA ARG A 277 -0.19 19.35 18.23
C ARG A 277 -1.28 18.29 18.23
N GLY A 278 -0.93 17.01 18.17
CA GLY A 278 -1.87 15.89 18.22
C GLY A 278 -2.77 15.96 19.44
N ILE A 279 -2.18 16.21 20.62
CA ILE A 279 -2.91 16.40 21.87
C ILE A 279 -3.90 17.58 21.78
N ARG A 280 -3.48 18.74 21.25
CA ARG A 280 -4.37 19.91 21.07
C ARG A 280 -5.56 19.59 20.16
N PHE A 281 -5.36 18.81 19.10
CA PHE A 281 -6.46 18.39 18.24
C PHE A 281 -7.43 17.45 18.95
N LEU A 282 -6.93 16.53 19.78
CA LEU A 282 -7.79 15.67 20.58
C LEU A 282 -8.64 16.47 21.57
N PHE A 283 -8.10 17.53 22.18
CA PHE A 283 -8.88 18.46 23.01
C PHE A 283 -9.98 19.18 22.24
N SER A 284 -9.69 19.68 21.03
CA SER A 284 -10.72 20.27 20.17
C SER A 284 -11.81 19.25 19.80
N ALA A 285 -11.41 18.00 19.56
CA ALA A 285 -12.31 16.91 19.20
C ALA A 285 -13.26 16.47 20.34
N LEU A 286 -12.90 16.69 21.61
CA LEU A 286 -13.83 16.53 22.74
C LEU A 286 -15.07 17.42 22.59
N GLY A 287 -14.93 18.58 21.96
CA GLY A 287 -16.01 19.54 21.71
C GLY A 287 -16.88 19.21 20.49
N SER A 288 -16.58 18.15 19.74
CA SER A 288 -17.28 17.80 18.51
C SER A 288 -18.74 17.39 18.78
N ARG A 289 -19.67 17.80 17.91
CA ARG A 289 -21.06 17.32 17.97
C ARG A 289 -21.21 15.85 17.56
N ASP A 290 -20.26 15.32 16.79
CA ASP A 290 -20.22 13.90 16.45
C ASP A 290 -19.73 13.10 17.66
N GLU A 291 -20.61 12.26 18.21
CA GLU A 291 -20.33 11.42 19.37
C GLU A 291 -19.18 10.45 19.15
N VAL A 292 -19.03 9.93 17.93
CA VAL A 292 -17.94 8.99 17.60
C VAL A 292 -16.60 9.71 17.70
N VAL A 293 -16.52 10.94 17.20
CA VAL A 293 -15.31 11.77 17.29
C VAL A 293 -14.94 12.04 18.75
N ARG A 294 -15.92 12.37 19.59
CA ARG A 294 -15.70 12.57 21.03
C ARG A 294 -15.20 11.31 21.72
N ILE A 295 -15.85 10.15 21.49
CA ILE A 295 -15.45 8.88 22.10
C ILE A 295 -14.00 8.53 21.74
N HIS A 296 -13.61 8.75 20.50
CA HIS A 296 -12.23 8.48 20.08
C HIS A 296 -11.23 9.48 20.63
N ALA A 297 -11.60 10.76 20.74
CA ALA A 297 -10.79 11.76 21.43
C ALA A 297 -10.60 11.42 22.91
N ILE A 298 -11.66 10.97 23.60
CA ILE A 298 -11.60 10.49 24.99
C ILE A 298 -10.61 9.33 25.09
N ARG A 299 -10.79 8.26 24.29
CA ARG A 299 -9.88 7.09 24.31
C ARG A 299 -8.43 7.48 24.06
N ALA A 300 -8.19 8.33 23.06
CA ALA A 300 -6.87 8.80 22.70
C ALA A 300 -6.20 9.64 23.80
N LEU A 301 -6.98 10.44 24.54
CA LEU A 301 -6.49 11.22 25.68
C LEU A 301 -6.31 10.36 26.94
N VAL A 302 -7.10 9.31 27.11
CA VAL A 302 -6.89 8.27 28.14
C VAL A 302 -5.54 7.59 27.90
N ASP A 303 -5.28 7.12 26.68
CA ASP A 303 -4.02 6.47 26.29
C ASP A 303 -2.80 7.39 26.44
N ALA A 304 -2.98 8.72 26.31
CA ALA A 304 -1.92 9.71 26.50
C ALA A 304 -1.48 9.87 27.98
N GLY A 305 -2.26 9.36 28.93
CA GLY A 305 -1.90 9.30 30.35
C GLY A 305 -1.66 10.66 31.01
N ASP A 306 -0.64 10.75 31.88
CA ASP A 306 -0.38 11.91 32.74
C ASP A 306 -0.03 13.18 31.96
N ALA A 307 0.48 13.05 30.73
CA ALA A 307 0.93 14.17 29.91
C ALA A 307 -0.20 15.18 29.59
N VAL A 308 -1.46 14.74 29.60
CA VAL A 308 -2.62 15.57 29.25
C VAL A 308 -3.38 16.10 30.46
N VAL A 309 -2.99 15.70 31.68
CA VAL A 309 -3.70 16.04 32.94
C VAL A 309 -3.83 17.55 33.18
N PRO A 310 -2.79 18.39 33.01
CA PRO A 310 -2.91 19.84 33.22
C PRO A 310 -3.98 20.46 32.31
N GLU A 311 -4.07 19.98 31.07
CA GLU A 311 -4.97 20.52 30.06
C GLU A 311 -6.40 19.99 30.23
N LEU A 312 -6.57 18.75 30.67
CA LEU A 312 -7.89 18.20 31.06
C LEU A 312 -8.48 18.95 32.26
N ARG A 313 -7.65 19.30 33.25
CA ARG A 313 -8.11 20.11 34.40
C ARG A 313 -8.55 21.51 33.98
N LYS A 314 -7.92 22.10 32.96
CA LYS A 314 -8.41 23.35 32.33
C LYS A 314 -9.70 23.10 31.56
N GLY A 315 -9.80 21.98 30.84
CA GLY A 315 -10.96 21.56 30.05
C GLY A 315 -12.25 21.38 30.87
N LEU A 316 -12.15 21.08 32.17
CA LEU A 316 -13.30 21.08 33.08
C LEU A 316 -13.99 22.45 33.23
N ARG A 317 -13.34 23.55 32.81
CA ARG A 317 -13.89 24.91 32.82
C ARG A 317 -14.14 25.46 31.41
N ASP A 318 -14.13 24.60 30.38
CA ASP A 318 -14.31 25.00 28.99
C ASP A 318 -15.74 25.53 28.74
N PRO A 319 -15.92 26.59 27.91
CA PRO A 319 -17.25 27.09 27.54
C PRO A 319 -18.14 26.02 26.91
N ASN A 320 -17.57 25.07 26.16
CA ASN A 320 -18.28 23.96 25.55
C ASN A 320 -18.46 22.81 26.55
N PHE A 321 -19.70 22.52 26.91
CA PHE A 321 -20.01 21.45 27.87
C PHE A 321 -19.54 20.06 27.43
N LEU A 322 -19.42 19.82 26.12
CA LEU A 322 -18.90 18.55 25.61
C LEU A 322 -17.41 18.37 25.95
N VAL A 323 -16.62 19.45 25.92
CA VAL A 323 -15.22 19.44 26.36
C VAL A 323 -15.14 19.21 27.86
N ARG A 324 -16.02 19.83 28.65
CA ARG A 324 -16.11 19.59 30.10
C ARG A 324 -16.44 18.13 30.43
N CYS A 325 -17.50 17.58 29.82
CA CYS A 325 -17.87 16.16 29.94
C CYS A 325 -16.70 15.24 29.58
N GLY A 326 -16.11 15.46 28.39
CA GLY A 326 -14.99 14.65 27.91
C GLY A 326 -13.79 14.71 28.86
N SER A 327 -13.47 15.90 29.38
CA SER A 327 -12.37 16.09 30.33
C SER A 327 -12.63 15.35 31.64
N ALA A 328 -13.86 15.41 32.17
CA ALA A 328 -14.25 14.68 33.38
C ALA A 328 -14.15 13.15 33.19
N ILE A 329 -14.61 12.64 32.04
CA ILE A 329 -14.52 11.21 31.70
C ILE A 329 -13.06 10.77 31.66
N VAL A 330 -12.19 11.47 30.93
CA VAL A 330 -10.78 11.08 30.79
C VAL A 330 -10.06 11.13 32.14
N LEU A 331 -10.27 12.17 32.95
CA LEU A 331 -9.66 12.28 34.29
C LEU A 331 -10.12 11.14 35.22
N GLY A 332 -11.39 10.73 35.11
CA GLY A 332 -11.95 9.60 35.83
C GLY A 332 -11.37 8.25 35.37
N GLU A 333 -11.30 8.01 34.05
CA GLU A 333 -10.73 6.79 33.48
C GLU A 333 -9.24 6.63 33.79
N ASN A 334 -8.47 7.73 33.73
CA ASN A 334 -7.06 7.76 34.13
C ASN A 334 -6.86 7.73 35.66
N LYS A 335 -7.92 7.80 36.47
CA LYS A 335 -7.89 7.75 37.94
C LYS A 335 -6.97 8.81 38.56
N VAL A 336 -6.97 10.01 37.99
CA VAL A 336 -6.11 11.13 38.40
C VAL A 336 -6.55 11.67 39.75
N ARG A 337 -5.84 11.32 40.83
CA ARG A 337 -6.23 11.70 42.21
C ARG A 337 -6.19 13.21 42.42
N GLU A 338 -5.25 13.89 41.79
CA GLU A 338 -5.04 15.33 41.86
C GLU A 338 -6.21 16.11 41.27
N ALA A 339 -7.02 15.49 40.41
CA ALA A 339 -8.19 16.10 39.79
C ALA A 339 -9.48 15.93 40.60
N VAL A 340 -9.47 15.16 41.71
CA VAL A 340 -10.66 14.92 42.55
C VAL A 340 -11.33 16.23 43.02
N PRO A 341 -10.61 17.27 43.48
CA PRO A 341 -11.24 18.54 43.84
C PRO A 341 -11.94 19.22 42.66
N ASP A 342 -11.33 19.19 41.46
CA ASP A 342 -11.94 19.78 40.26
C ASP A 342 -13.17 18.97 39.79
N LEU A 343 -13.15 17.64 39.92
CA LEU A 343 -14.30 16.78 39.60
C LEU A 343 -15.46 16.99 40.58
N ILE A 344 -15.18 17.21 41.87
CA ILE A 344 -16.20 17.58 42.86
C ILE A 344 -16.82 18.93 42.50
N GLU A 345 -16.02 19.91 42.07
CA GLU A 345 -16.52 21.20 41.57
C GLU A 345 -17.44 21.01 40.35
N ALA A 346 -17.08 20.11 39.43
CA ALA A 346 -17.86 19.80 38.22
C ALA A 346 -19.25 19.19 38.52
N LEU A 347 -19.46 18.57 39.70
CA LEU A 347 -20.80 18.12 40.13
C LEU A 347 -21.79 19.29 40.30
N GLY A 348 -21.30 20.53 40.38
CA GLY A 348 -22.11 21.74 40.39
C GLY A 348 -22.44 22.32 39.00
N ASP A 349 -22.03 21.67 37.91
CA ASP A 349 -22.20 22.21 36.55
C ASP A 349 -23.68 22.42 36.17
N SER A 350 -23.94 23.44 35.35
CA SER A 350 -25.30 23.73 34.87
C SER A 350 -25.87 22.62 33.96
N VAL A 351 -25.00 21.85 33.29
CA VAL A 351 -25.38 20.80 32.36
C VAL A 351 -25.39 19.44 33.06
N ALA A 352 -26.52 18.73 32.97
CA ALA A 352 -26.74 17.45 33.64
C ALA A 352 -25.78 16.33 33.22
N SER A 353 -25.26 16.38 32.00
CA SER A 353 -24.28 15.39 31.51
C SER A 353 -22.85 15.65 32.00
N VAL A 354 -22.55 16.85 32.50
CA VAL A 354 -21.23 17.19 33.07
C VAL A 354 -21.18 16.79 34.54
N ARG A 355 -22.31 16.94 35.26
CA ARG A 355 -22.47 16.48 36.65
C ARG A 355 -22.45 14.96 36.75
#